data_AF-A0A518AVN5-F1
#
_entry.id   AF-A0A518AVN5-F1
#
_cell.length_a   1.000
_cell.length_b   1.000
_cell.length_c   1.000
_cell.angle_alpha   90.00
_cell.angle_beta   90.00
_cell.angle_gamma   90.00
#
_symmetry.space_group_name_H-M   'P 1'
#
loop_
_entity.id
_entity.type
_entity.pdbx_description
1 polymer ?
#
loop_
_entity_poly.entity_id
_entity_poly.type
_entity_poly.pdbx_seq_one_letter_code
_entity_poly.pdbx_strand_id
1 'polypeptide(L)'
;MVAKLRASCSVVFVLVAFSSSVWGQTDPSNFANVINVPPTTIGNLYTIASDTQLNLSEGGTIGDWLTAGDSGLEDNHIEINATGGVVGYNPRVFPGTTVNIDGAEIGSNFYVYGSTVHLEDGTIGPYVRVREGTLLDVKGGSIDYACNLGAGTTLQMSGGSIGTRLRANEATVDISAGMIDSDFDLEASELYLRGGSIGDDFNASKSSLNISGGAIGNNAVVFFLNEVAITGGTIGNNMRVFTSSTATISGGTFGDNFTILPHGPRIVSPDSDEASAAFEPPLAALKGDLDYDVLISGGTFGDAFKLYEGTLVLVGSEFYLDGIPIEGLGLEEPFELTERDVTLSGVLQDGSPFSFDLNSTSVDNNDYFSPDASLYIAQVPEPQALALFVSTALLAIVLRTRQLRC
;
A
#
# COMPACT_ATOMS: atom_id res chain seq x y z
N MET A 1 32.31 -71.67 10.12
CA MET A 1 32.57 -70.43 10.89
C MET A 1 32.18 -69.26 9.99
N VAL A 2 30.96 -68.74 10.13
CA VAL A 2 30.46 -67.61 9.32
C VAL A 2 30.19 -66.47 10.30
N ALA A 3 31.06 -65.45 10.29
CA ALA A 3 30.91 -64.27 11.14
C ALA A 3 30.03 -63.24 10.43
N LYS A 4 28.81 -63.02 10.96
CA LYS A 4 27.92 -61.92 10.58
C LYS A 4 28.44 -60.62 11.23
N LEU A 5 29.03 -59.72 10.45
CA LEU A 5 29.18 -58.32 10.84
C LEU A 5 27.82 -57.63 10.73
N ARG A 6 27.29 -57.12 11.84
CA ARG A 6 26.17 -56.17 11.86
C ARG A 6 26.75 -54.77 11.96
N ALA A 7 26.60 -53.96 10.91
CA ALA A 7 26.90 -52.55 10.96
C ALA A 7 25.71 -51.83 11.62
N SER A 8 25.92 -51.33 12.84
CA SER A 8 24.95 -50.49 13.54
C SER A 8 25.12 -49.06 13.03
N CYS A 9 24.18 -48.59 12.21
CA CYS A 9 24.12 -47.20 11.75
C CYS A 9 23.48 -46.37 12.86
N SER A 10 24.29 -45.73 13.72
CA SER A 10 23.81 -44.78 14.72
C SER A 10 23.42 -43.48 14.04
N VAL A 11 22.12 -43.24 13.87
CA VAL A 11 21.57 -41.95 13.45
C VAL A 11 21.64 -41.02 14.66
N VAL A 12 22.57 -40.06 14.63
CA VAL A 12 22.65 -39.00 15.64
C VAL A 12 21.62 -37.94 15.27
N PHE A 13 20.49 -37.90 15.98
CA PHE A 13 19.58 -36.77 15.95
C PHE A 13 20.22 -35.61 16.71
N VAL A 14 20.79 -34.65 15.98
CA VAL A 14 21.16 -33.36 16.55
C VAL A 14 19.86 -32.58 16.72
N LEU A 15 19.33 -32.58 17.95
CA LEU A 15 18.21 -31.73 18.32
C LEU A 15 18.76 -30.30 18.42
N VAL A 16 18.75 -29.56 17.32
CA VAL A 16 19.01 -28.12 17.37
C VAL A 16 17.77 -27.48 17.98
N ALA A 17 17.82 -27.21 19.28
CA ALA A 17 16.84 -26.36 19.92
C ALA A 17 17.04 -24.95 19.38
N PHE A 18 16.29 -24.60 18.34
CA PHE A 18 16.14 -23.20 17.95
C PHE A 18 15.30 -22.55 19.04
N SER A 19 15.96 -21.86 19.97
CA SER A 19 15.27 -20.80 20.69
C SER A 19 14.94 -19.74 19.65
N SER A 20 13.69 -19.67 19.23
CA SER A 20 13.18 -18.48 18.56
C SER A 20 13.30 -17.36 19.57
N SER A 21 14.39 -16.59 19.51
CA SER A 21 14.41 -15.29 20.16
C SER A 21 13.28 -14.52 19.51
N VAL A 22 12.28 -14.16 20.32
CA VAL A 22 11.22 -13.25 19.91
C VAL A 22 11.92 -12.02 19.36
N TRP A 23 11.60 -11.69 18.11
CA TRP A 23 12.29 -10.61 17.44
C TRP A 23 12.07 -9.32 18.23
N GLY A 24 13.16 -8.62 18.54
CA GLY A 24 13.08 -7.32 19.22
C GLY A 24 13.03 -7.36 20.76
N GLN A 25 12.99 -8.52 21.43
CA GLN A 25 13.10 -8.53 22.89
C GLN A 25 14.46 -8.00 23.33
N THR A 26 14.45 -6.94 24.15
CA THR A 26 15.66 -6.40 24.77
C THR A 26 16.12 -7.25 25.96
N ASP A 27 17.42 -7.16 26.30
CA ASP A 27 17.99 -7.89 27.43
C ASP A 27 17.25 -7.53 28.73
N PRO A 28 16.62 -8.51 29.44
CA PRO A 28 15.90 -8.25 30.68
C PRO A 28 16.72 -7.53 31.77
N SER A 29 18.05 -7.63 31.72
CA SER A 29 18.95 -6.93 32.66
C SER A 29 18.99 -5.42 32.47
N ASN A 30 18.43 -4.89 31.38
CA ASN A 30 18.27 -3.45 31.16
C ASN A 30 17.09 -2.85 31.93
N PHE A 31 16.26 -3.66 32.60
CA PHE A 31 15.08 -3.20 33.34
C PHE A 31 15.22 -3.43 34.84
N ALA A 32 14.80 -2.47 35.66
CA ALA A 32 14.70 -2.64 37.11
C ALA A 32 13.69 -3.72 37.51
N ASN A 33 12.62 -3.88 36.74
CA ASN A 33 11.55 -4.85 37.01
C ASN A 33 11.34 -5.78 35.82
N VAL A 34 11.24 -7.08 36.10
CA VAL A 34 10.87 -8.10 35.10
C VAL A 34 9.72 -8.92 35.65
N ILE A 35 8.60 -8.92 34.94
CA ILE A 35 7.38 -9.64 35.31
C ILE A 35 7.16 -10.77 34.31
N ASN A 36 7.11 -12.02 34.78
CA ASN A 36 6.84 -13.18 33.94
C ASN A 36 5.45 -13.75 34.22
N VAL A 37 4.64 -13.94 33.18
CA VAL A 37 3.27 -14.44 33.20
C VAL A 37 3.18 -15.63 32.25
N PRO A 38 3.13 -16.89 32.71
CA PRO A 38 3.20 -17.37 34.10
C PRO A 38 4.62 -17.29 34.72
N PRO A 39 4.75 -17.48 36.06
CA PRO A 39 3.73 -17.89 37.03
C PRO A 39 2.91 -16.73 37.61
N THR A 40 3.28 -15.48 37.35
CA THR A 40 2.52 -14.34 37.86
C THR A 40 1.14 -14.33 37.25
N THR A 41 0.12 -14.03 38.04
CA THR A 41 -1.23 -13.76 37.53
C THR A 41 -1.46 -12.26 37.62
N ILE A 42 -1.73 -11.62 36.50
CA ILE A 42 -2.07 -10.20 36.46
C ILE A 42 -3.59 -10.08 36.35
N GLY A 43 -4.21 -9.49 37.37
CA GLY A 43 -5.65 -9.24 37.40
C GLY A 43 -6.05 -8.03 36.56
N ASN A 44 -7.32 -7.64 36.68
CA ASN A 44 -7.86 -6.47 35.98
C ASN A 44 -7.25 -5.16 36.53
N LEU A 45 -7.24 -4.11 35.69
CA LEU A 45 -6.81 -2.74 36.05
C LEU A 45 -5.36 -2.67 36.56
N TYR A 46 -4.50 -3.54 36.04
CA TYR A 46 -3.09 -3.53 36.39
C TYR A 46 -2.33 -2.45 35.62
N THR A 47 -1.46 -1.71 36.31
CA THR A 47 -0.59 -0.70 35.69
C THR A 47 0.87 -1.15 35.76
N ILE A 48 1.52 -1.20 34.60
CA ILE A 48 2.97 -1.42 34.48
C ILE A 48 3.65 -0.05 34.60
N ALA A 49 4.57 0.07 35.57
CA ALA A 49 5.36 1.28 35.79
C ALA A 49 6.57 1.33 34.83
N SER A 50 7.22 2.48 34.75
CA SER A 50 8.47 2.67 33.99
C SER A 50 9.56 1.67 34.38
N ASP A 51 10.50 1.44 33.46
CA ASP A 51 11.65 0.54 33.63
C ASP A 51 11.23 -0.90 34.00
N THR A 52 10.19 -1.37 33.30
CA THR A 52 9.62 -2.70 33.51
C THR A 52 9.51 -3.44 32.18
N GLN A 53 10.00 -4.68 32.18
CA GLN A 53 9.72 -5.66 31.15
C GLN A 53 8.62 -6.62 31.62
N LEU A 54 7.59 -6.82 30.80
CA LEU A 54 6.55 -7.82 31.00
C LEU A 54 6.68 -8.92 29.94
N ASN A 55 6.88 -10.15 30.36
CA ASN A 55 6.94 -11.32 29.49
C ASN A 55 5.68 -12.17 29.70
N LEU A 56 4.80 -12.18 28.70
CA LEU A 56 3.62 -13.03 28.64
C LEU A 56 3.92 -14.22 27.73
N SER A 57 3.87 -15.42 28.29
CA SER A 57 4.12 -16.68 27.60
C SER A 57 2.84 -17.55 27.54
N GLU A 58 2.91 -18.66 26.81
CA GLU A 58 1.81 -19.61 26.68
C GLU A 58 1.20 -20.03 28.03
N GLY A 59 -0.13 -20.09 28.08
CA GLY A 59 -0.91 -20.38 29.30
C GLY A 59 -1.00 -19.21 30.28
N GLY A 60 -0.29 -18.11 30.04
CA GLY A 60 -0.41 -16.87 30.79
C GLY A 60 -1.70 -16.13 30.46
N THR A 61 -2.27 -15.46 31.46
CA THR A 61 -3.46 -14.61 31.29
C THR A 61 -3.26 -13.29 32.02
N ILE A 62 -3.54 -12.19 31.33
CA ILE A 62 -3.62 -10.85 31.89
C ILE A 62 -5.08 -10.41 31.83
N GLY A 63 -5.60 -9.89 32.94
CA GLY A 63 -6.97 -9.39 33.02
C GLY A 63 -7.24 -8.18 32.13
N ASP A 64 -8.47 -7.69 32.21
CA ASP A 64 -8.91 -6.53 31.44
C ASP A 64 -8.25 -5.23 31.93
N TRP A 65 -8.16 -4.24 31.04
CA TRP A 65 -7.68 -2.89 31.34
C TRP A 65 -6.22 -2.82 31.81
N LEU A 66 -5.35 -3.68 31.25
CA LEU A 66 -3.91 -3.52 31.39
C LEU A 66 -3.50 -2.12 30.91
N THR A 67 -2.75 -1.39 31.72
CA THR A 67 -2.19 -0.10 31.38
C THR A 67 -0.67 -0.16 31.43
N ALA A 68 0.01 0.16 30.34
CA ALA A 68 1.47 0.26 30.28
C ALA A 68 1.87 1.73 30.15
N GLY A 69 2.54 2.25 31.19
CA GLY A 69 2.93 3.65 31.28
C GLY A 69 1.81 4.58 31.76
N ASP A 70 2.08 5.88 31.66
CA ASP A 70 1.16 6.97 32.01
C ASP A 70 1.20 8.03 30.90
N SER A 71 0.05 8.67 30.66
CA SER A 71 -0.15 9.75 29.69
C SER A 71 0.65 11.04 29.95
N GLY A 72 1.23 11.20 31.15
CA GLY A 72 1.89 12.43 31.57
C GLY A 72 3.40 12.33 31.84
N LEU A 73 4.02 11.18 31.62
CA LEU A 73 5.43 10.95 31.93
C LEU A 73 6.24 10.71 30.66
N GLU A 74 7.34 11.47 30.51
CA GLU A 74 8.25 11.40 29.36
C GLU A 74 9.21 10.19 29.42
N ASP A 75 9.32 9.52 30.57
CA ASP A 75 10.26 8.41 30.79
C ASP A 75 9.55 7.08 31.06
N ASN A 76 9.14 6.38 30.00
CA ASN A 76 8.56 5.04 30.13
C ASN A 76 9.35 4.02 29.31
N HIS A 77 10.51 3.60 29.83
CA HIS A 77 11.25 2.43 29.34
C HIS A 77 10.47 1.14 29.68
N ILE A 78 9.38 0.89 28.96
CA ILE A 78 8.50 -0.27 29.17
C ILE A 78 8.55 -1.15 27.93
N GLU A 79 8.70 -2.45 28.15
CA GLU A 79 8.62 -3.45 27.10
C GLU A 79 7.64 -4.55 27.48
N ILE A 80 6.73 -4.89 26.56
CA ILE A 80 5.80 -6.02 26.70
C ILE A 80 6.15 -7.04 25.61
N ASN A 81 6.56 -8.24 26.02
CA ASN A 81 6.83 -9.38 25.13
C ASN A 81 5.72 -10.41 25.30
N ALA A 82 4.79 -10.47 24.35
CA ALA A 82 3.65 -11.37 24.35
C ALA A 82 3.86 -12.51 23.34
N THR A 83 4.51 -13.57 23.80
CA THR A 83 4.96 -14.74 23.00
C THR A 83 3.93 -15.88 22.99
N GLY A 84 2.69 -15.58 23.37
CA GLY A 84 1.63 -16.53 23.69
C GLY A 84 0.68 -15.98 24.75
N GLY A 85 -0.26 -16.79 25.20
CA GLY A 85 -1.20 -16.40 26.27
C GLY A 85 -2.27 -15.41 25.79
N VAL A 86 -3.00 -14.83 26.76
CA VAL A 86 -4.13 -13.94 26.49
C VAL A 86 -4.03 -12.65 27.30
N VAL A 87 -4.19 -11.51 26.64
CA VAL A 87 -4.44 -10.21 27.27
C VAL A 87 -5.92 -9.89 27.14
N GLY A 88 -6.57 -9.52 28.24
CA GLY A 88 -7.99 -9.17 28.27
C GLY A 88 -8.35 -7.92 27.46
N TYR A 89 -9.56 -7.42 27.69
CA TYR A 89 -10.13 -6.30 26.95
C TYR A 89 -9.56 -4.95 27.37
N ASN A 90 -9.55 -3.99 26.45
CA ASN A 90 -9.11 -2.60 26.66
C ASN A 90 -7.67 -2.43 27.17
N PRO A 91 -6.65 -3.14 26.64
CA PRO A 91 -5.27 -2.80 26.97
C PRO A 91 -4.95 -1.39 26.46
N ARG A 92 -4.20 -0.64 27.25
CA ARG A 92 -3.77 0.73 26.96
C ARG A 92 -2.27 0.84 27.08
N VAL A 93 -1.64 1.34 26.03
CA VAL A 93 -0.18 1.47 25.93
C VAL A 93 0.14 2.92 25.66
N PHE A 94 0.82 3.55 26.60
CA PHE A 94 1.18 4.97 26.58
C PHE A 94 2.60 5.20 26.06
N PRO A 95 2.95 6.45 25.69
CA PRO A 95 4.17 6.76 24.97
C PRO A 95 5.44 6.20 25.61
N GLY A 96 6.40 5.83 24.75
CA GLY A 96 7.67 5.23 25.14
C GLY A 96 7.64 3.70 25.29
N THR A 97 6.47 3.07 25.21
CA THR A 97 6.34 1.61 25.36
C THR A 97 6.65 0.89 24.04
N THR A 98 7.32 -0.25 24.13
CA THR A 98 7.46 -1.22 23.03
C THR A 98 6.62 -2.46 23.33
N VAL A 99 5.82 -2.93 22.36
CA VAL A 99 5.00 -4.13 22.48
C VAL A 99 5.35 -5.10 21.36
N ASN A 100 5.87 -6.26 21.71
CA ASN A 100 6.20 -7.34 20.79
C ASN A 100 5.15 -8.46 20.93
N ILE A 101 4.44 -8.77 19.84
CA ILE A 101 3.38 -9.79 19.81
C ILE A 101 3.79 -10.91 18.85
N ASP A 102 3.95 -12.11 19.39
CA ASP A 102 4.37 -13.31 18.68
C ASP A 102 3.58 -14.51 19.21
N GLY A 103 2.35 -14.69 18.70
CA GLY A 103 1.48 -15.83 19.05
C GLY A 103 0.53 -15.59 20.22
N ALA A 104 0.48 -14.39 20.80
CA ALA A 104 -0.50 -14.02 21.82
C ALA A 104 -1.85 -13.60 21.22
N GLU A 105 -2.91 -13.74 22.02
CA GLU A 105 -4.23 -13.14 21.75
C GLU A 105 -4.40 -11.88 22.58
N ILE A 106 -4.46 -10.73 21.93
CA ILE A 106 -4.76 -9.45 22.55
C ILE A 106 -6.25 -9.15 22.36
N GLY A 107 -6.96 -8.90 23.46
CA GLY A 107 -8.39 -8.60 23.44
C GLY A 107 -8.75 -7.31 22.66
N SER A 108 -10.05 -7.06 22.55
CA SER A 108 -10.57 -5.91 21.79
C SER A 108 -10.26 -4.57 22.45
N ASN A 109 -10.40 -3.50 21.65
CA ASN A 109 -10.17 -2.11 22.06
C ASN A 109 -8.73 -1.87 22.54
N PHE A 110 -7.74 -2.34 21.79
CA PHE A 110 -6.34 -2.07 22.07
C PHE A 110 -6.01 -0.61 21.74
N TYR A 111 -5.68 0.21 22.75
CA TYR A 111 -5.32 1.61 22.57
C TYR A 111 -3.81 1.79 22.68
N VAL A 112 -3.23 2.47 21.70
CA VAL A 112 -1.78 2.69 21.62
C VAL A 112 -1.50 4.15 21.30
N TYR A 113 -0.59 4.77 22.06
CA TYR A 113 -0.22 6.19 21.94
C TYR A 113 1.30 6.32 21.96
N GLY A 114 1.90 7.06 21.01
CA GLY A 114 3.33 7.38 20.97
C GLY A 114 4.28 6.19 21.22
N SER A 115 3.90 5.00 20.77
CA SER A 115 4.56 3.74 21.12
C SER A 115 4.98 2.95 19.88
N THR A 116 5.67 1.83 20.07
CA THR A 116 5.95 0.89 18.98
C THR A 116 5.26 -0.44 19.25
N VAL A 117 4.56 -0.97 18.25
CA VAL A 117 3.92 -2.29 18.30
C VAL A 117 4.42 -3.12 17.14
N HIS A 118 4.99 -4.27 17.42
CA HIS A 118 5.38 -5.29 16.45
C HIS A 118 4.44 -6.48 16.55
N LEU A 119 3.80 -6.86 15.43
CA LEU A 119 2.95 -8.04 15.31
C LEU A 119 3.58 -9.01 14.30
N GLU A 120 4.15 -10.10 14.81
CA GLU A 120 4.80 -11.15 13.99
C GLU A 120 3.89 -12.38 13.82
N ASP A 121 3.17 -12.75 14.88
CA ASP A 121 2.13 -13.78 14.87
C ASP A 121 1.11 -13.50 15.98
N GLY A 122 0.00 -14.24 16.00
CA GLY A 122 -1.08 -14.09 16.96
C GLY A 122 -2.20 -13.18 16.46
N THR A 123 -3.05 -12.74 17.38
CA THR A 123 -4.26 -12.00 17.05
C THR A 123 -4.42 -10.76 17.92
N ILE A 124 -4.87 -9.67 17.31
CA ILE A 124 -5.38 -8.49 18.02
C ILE A 124 -6.86 -8.38 17.69
N GLY A 125 -7.70 -8.37 18.72
CA GLY A 125 -9.14 -8.25 18.60
C GLY A 125 -9.59 -6.91 17.99
N PRO A 126 -10.90 -6.73 17.79
CA PRO A 126 -11.42 -5.60 17.04
C PRO A 126 -11.25 -4.26 17.76
N TYR A 127 -11.44 -3.18 16.99
CA TYR A 127 -11.42 -1.80 17.48
C TYR A 127 -10.06 -1.31 17.99
N VAL A 128 -8.97 -1.74 17.34
CA VAL A 128 -7.63 -1.20 17.60
C VAL A 128 -7.62 0.31 17.32
N ARG A 129 -7.05 1.09 18.23
CA ARG A 129 -6.88 2.54 18.09
C ARG A 129 -5.43 2.91 18.27
N VAL A 130 -4.80 3.22 17.15
CA VAL A 130 -3.41 3.65 17.07
C VAL A 130 -3.41 5.17 16.98
N ARG A 131 -2.72 5.85 17.89
CA ARG A 131 -2.73 7.31 18.04
C ARG A 131 -1.34 7.90 17.87
N GLU A 132 -1.30 9.22 17.76
CA GLU A 132 -0.14 10.06 17.42
C GLU A 132 1.23 9.51 17.82
N GLY A 133 2.15 9.52 16.85
CA GLY A 133 3.54 9.09 17.00
C GLY A 133 3.72 7.58 17.17
N THR A 134 2.67 6.77 16.98
CA THR A 134 2.79 5.31 17.08
C THR A 134 3.24 4.69 15.77
N LEU A 135 4.21 3.78 15.86
CA LEU A 135 4.55 2.82 14.81
C LEU A 135 3.83 1.49 15.06
N LEU A 136 3.01 1.07 14.11
CA LEU A 136 2.43 -0.26 14.07
C LEU A 136 3.09 -1.05 12.93
N ASP A 137 3.91 -2.03 13.27
CA ASP A 137 4.64 -2.89 12.34
C ASP A 137 4.00 -4.29 12.31
N VAL A 138 3.42 -4.66 11.18
CA VAL A 138 2.69 -5.92 10.97
C VAL A 138 3.45 -6.78 9.96
N LYS A 139 4.16 -7.79 10.47
CA LYS A 139 4.90 -8.77 9.66
C LYS A 139 4.13 -10.08 9.48
N GLY A 140 3.19 -10.37 10.38
CA GLY A 140 2.34 -11.55 10.34
C GLY A 140 1.12 -11.38 11.24
N GLY A 141 0.57 -12.50 11.74
CA GLY A 141 -0.63 -12.51 12.57
C GLY A 141 -1.87 -11.88 11.90
N SER A 142 -2.86 -11.55 12.73
CA SER A 142 -4.07 -10.87 12.27
C SER A 142 -4.54 -9.78 13.24
N ILE A 143 -4.87 -8.61 12.70
CA ILE A 143 -5.70 -7.61 13.38
C ILE A 143 -7.12 -7.80 12.87
N ASP A 144 -8.08 -7.96 13.76
CA ASP A 144 -9.49 -8.10 13.40
C ASP A 144 -10.05 -6.75 12.85
N TYR A 145 -11.36 -6.64 12.71
CA TYR A 145 -11.99 -5.48 12.07
C TYR A 145 -11.88 -4.15 12.85
N ALA A 146 -12.04 -3.04 12.11
CA ALA A 146 -12.09 -1.66 12.61
C ALA A 146 -10.82 -1.14 13.29
N CYS A 147 -9.65 -1.36 12.68
CA CYS A 147 -8.41 -0.70 13.06
C CYS A 147 -8.46 0.79 12.67
N ASN A 148 -8.19 1.69 13.61
CA ASN A 148 -8.16 3.14 13.37
C ASN A 148 -6.76 3.69 13.63
N LEU A 149 -6.14 4.23 12.58
CA LEU A 149 -4.86 4.93 12.59
C LEU A 149 -5.13 6.44 12.63
N GLY A 150 -4.72 7.09 13.71
CA GLY A 150 -4.85 8.54 13.88
C GLY A 150 -3.68 9.34 13.31
N ALA A 151 -3.76 10.66 13.46
CA ALA A 151 -2.76 11.59 12.95
C ALA A 151 -1.34 11.25 13.41
N GLY A 152 -0.36 11.34 12.51
CA GLY A 152 1.06 11.10 12.77
C GLY A 152 1.41 9.63 13.08
N THR A 153 0.51 8.69 12.82
CA THR A 153 0.81 7.25 12.96
C THR A 153 1.43 6.68 11.70
N THR A 154 2.23 5.64 11.87
CA THR A 154 2.79 4.88 10.74
C THR A 154 2.38 3.42 10.86
N LEU A 155 1.72 2.89 9.82
CA LEU A 155 1.51 1.46 9.62
C LEU A 155 2.55 0.95 8.62
N GLN A 156 3.38 0.00 9.03
CA GLN A 156 4.27 -0.75 8.14
C GLN A 156 3.78 -2.19 8.06
N MET A 157 3.44 -2.65 6.85
CA MET A 157 2.90 -3.98 6.63
C MET A 157 3.79 -4.75 5.65
N SER A 158 4.37 -5.84 6.12
CA SER A 158 5.19 -6.77 5.33
C SER A 158 4.66 -8.21 5.34
N GLY A 159 3.50 -8.41 5.95
CA GLY A 159 2.75 -9.67 5.96
C GLY A 159 1.49 -9.54 6.80
N GLY A 160 0.93 -10.67 7.22
CA GLY A 160 -0.27 -10.71 8.07
C GLY A 160 -1.55 -10.26 7.37
N SER A 161 -2.60 -10.06 8.17
CA SER A 161 -3.89 -9.55 7.71
C SER A 161 -4.48 -8.49 8.64
N ILE A 162 -5.07 -7.45 8.09
CA ILE A 162 -5.96 -6.52 8.81
C ILE A 162 -7.36 -6.71 8.26
N GLY A 163 -8.33 -6.92 9.16
CA GLY A 163 -9.74 -7.11 8.79
C GLY A 163 -10.38 -5.86 8.18
N THR A 164 -11.69 -5.94 7.96
CA THR A 164 -12.44 -4.87 7.32
C THR A 164 -12.40 -3.55 8.09
N ARG A 165 -12.63 -2.43 7.38
CA ARG A 165 -12.75 -1.08 7.95
C ARG A 165 -11.48 -0.57 8.62
N LEU A 166 -10.33 -0.82 8.01
CA LEU A 166 -9.15 -0.03 8.32
C LEU A 166 -9.46 1.43 7.99
N ARG A 167 -9.22 2.33 8.94
CA ARG A 167 -9.32 3.77 8.72
C ARG A 167 -8.01 4.45 9.07
N ALA A 168 -7.46 5.19 8.12
CA ALA A 168 -6.27 6.00 8.30
C ALA A 168 -6.63 7.48 8.12
N ASN A 169 -6.35 8.29 9.14
CA ASN A 169 -6.58 9.72 9.13
C ASN A 169 -5.28 10.43 9.53
N GLU A 170 -4.73 11.24 8.61
CA GLU A 170 -3.45 11.92 8.79
C GLU A 170 -2.29 10.95 9.12
N ALA A 171 -2.30 9.76 8.53
CA ALA A 171 -1.35 8.68 8.80
C ALA A 171 -0.50 8.34 7.56
N THR A 172 0.59 7.60 7.79
CA THR A 172 1.39 6.98 6.72
C THR A 172 1.15 5.47 6.72
N VAL A 173 0.77 4.90 5.58
CA VAL A 173 0.51 3.47 5.40
C VAL A 173 1.46 2.93 4.32
N ASP A 174 2.35 2.02 4.70
CA ASP A 174 3.32 1.37 3.80
C ASP A 174 3.08 -0.14 3.75
N ILE A 175 2.74 -0.67 2.58
CA ILE A 175 2.37 -2.07 2.37
C ILE A 175 3.29 -2.67 1.31
N SER A 176 4.12 -3.61 1.75
CA SER A 176 5.01 -4.41 0.90
C SER A 176 4.50 -5.83 0.67
N ALA A 177 3.69 -6.35 1.59
CA ALA A 177 3.01 -7.65 1.51
C ALA A 177 1.89 -7.71 2.56
N GLY A 178 1.13 -8.81 2.58
CA GLY A 178 -0.02 -8.99 3.46
C GLY A 178 -1.36 -8.63 2.81
N MET A 179 -2.42 -8.63 3.62
CA MET A 179 -3.80 -8.39 3.16
C MET A 179 -4.52 -7.40 4.08
N ILE A 180 -5.04 -6.31 3.51
CA ILE A 180 -6.12 -5.54 4.13
C ILE A 180 -7.40 -6.01 3.44
N ASP A 181 -8.41 -6.36 4.23
CA ASP A 181 -9.72 -6.77 3.72
C ASP A 181 -10.48 -5.56 3.11
N SER A 182 -11.79 -5.66 2.92
CA SER A 182 -12.60 -4.57 2.34
C SER A 182 -12.79 -3.33 3.26
N ASP A 183 -13.31 -2.25 2.67
CA ASP A 183 -13.66 -0.97 3.33
C ASP A 183 -12.44 -0.21 3.89
N PHE A 184 -11.32 -0.14 3.16
CA PHE A 184 -10.18 0.67 3.59
C PHE A 184 -10.42 2.17 3.28
N ASP A 185 -10.63 2.96 4.34
CA ASP A 185 -10.78 4.42 4.27
C ASP A 185 -9.44 5.13 4.55
N LEU A 186 -8.99 5.94 3.60
CA LEU A 186 -7.79 6.77 3.69
C LEU A 186 -8.15 8.26 3.58
N GLU A 187 -7.88 9.04 4.62
CA GLU A 187 -8.20 10.48 4.69
C GLU A 187 -6.97 11.28 5.08
N ALA A 188 -6.64 12.33 4.31
CA ALA A 188 -5.51 13.22 4.58
C ALA A 188 -4.19 12.47 4.85
N SER A 189 -3.99 11.31 4.21
CA SER A 189 -2.95 10.34 4.55
C SER A 189 -2.06 10.02 3.34
N GLU A 190 -0.97 9.29 3.59
CA GLU A 190 -0.09 8.76 2.55
C GLU A 190 -0.19 7.24 2.46
N LEU A 191 -0.31 6.70 1.25
CA LEU A 191 -0.28 5.26 0.98
C LEU A 191 0.87 4.91 0.03
N TYR A 192 1.68 3.94 0.41
CA TYR A 192 2.69 3.29 -0.43
C TYR A 192 2.35 1.81 -0.60
N LEU A 193 1.79 1.43 -1.75
CA LEU A 193 1.47 0.04 -2.09
C LEU A 193 2.52 -0.52 -3.04
N ARG A 194 3.45 -1.32 -2.51
CA ARG A 194 4.53 -1.98 -3.27
C ARG A 194 4.26 -3.47 -3.51
N GLY A 195 3.37 -4.07 -2.72
CA GLY A 195 2.93 -5.45 -2.82
C GLY A 195 1.70 -5.72 -1.95
N GLY A 196 1.34 -6.99 -1.72
CA GLY A 196 0.15 -7.34 -0.93
C GLY A 196 -1.17 -7.07 -1.65
N SER A 197 -2.27 -7.08 -0.89
CA SER A 197 -3.61 -6.80 -1.42
C SER A 197 -4.44 -5.93 -0.48
N ILE A 198 -5.18 -4.98 -1.05
CA ILE A 198 -6.29 -4.27 -0.43
C ILE A 198 -7.58 -4.84 -1.04
N GLY A 199 -8.58 -5.13 -0.21
CA GLY A 199 -9.87 -5.67 -0.64
C GLY A 199 -10.72 -4.68 -1.45
N ASP A 200 -12.01 -4.98 -1.55
CA ASP A 200 -12.97 -4.14 -2.25
C ASP A 200 -13.26 -2.84 -1.46
N ASP A 201 -13.84 -1.85 -2.15
CA ASP A 201 -14.36 -0.61 -1.57
C ASP A 201 -13.28 0.26 -0.88
N PHE A 202 -12.07 0.30 -1.44
CA PHE A 202 -11.03 1.25 -1.06
C PHE A 202 -11.45 2.70 -1.34
N ASN A 203 -11.40 3.57 -0.35
CA ASN A 203 -11.74 4.99 -0.48
C ASN A 203 -10.55 5.87 -0.09
N ALA A 204 -10.17 6.81 -0.95
CA ALA A 204 -9.15 7.80 -0.66
C ALA A 204 -9.69 9.23 -0.79
N SER A 205 -9.35 10.08 0.18
CA SER A 205 -9.64 11.52 0.13
C SER A 205 -8.53 12.38 0.70
N LYS A 206 -8.23 13.50 0.02
CA LYS A 206 -7.15 14.44 0.36
C LYS A 206 -5.81 13.74 0.62
N SER A 207 -5.56 12.63 -0.06
CA SER A 207 -4.46 11.70 0.24
C SER A 207 -3.47 11.63 -0.92
N SER A 208 -2.23 11.22 -0.61
CA SER A 208 -1.22 10.87 -1.63
C SER A 208 -1.13 9.36 -1.77
N LEU A 209 -1.32 8.85 -2.97
CA LEU A 209 -1.31 7.41 -3.28
C LEU A 209 -0.15 7.07 -4.21
N ASN A 210 0.72 6.16 -3.77
CA ASN A 210 1.86 5.68 -4.53
C ASN A 210 1.76 4.16 -4.71
N ILE A 211 1.32 3.72 -5.88
CA ILE A 211 1.06 2.32 -6.20
C ILE A 211 2.09 1.85 -7.23
N SER A 212 2.96 0.94 -6.83
CA SER A 212 4.00 0.35 -7.69
C SER A 212 3.88 -1.15 -7.87
N GLY A 213 3.01 -1.79 -7.09
CA GLY A 213 2.71 -3.21 -7.16
C GLY A 213 1.46 -3.55 -6.34
N GLY A 214 1.30 -4.83 -6.02
CA GLY A 214 0.16 -5.31 -5.24
C GLY A 214 -1.17 -5.31 -6.01
N ALA A 215 -2.26 -5.51 -5.28
CA ALA A 215 -3.62 -5.51 -5.81
C ALA A 215 -4.55 -4.62 -4.98
N ILE A 216 -5.44 -3.89 -5.64
CA ILE A 216 -6.62 -3.26 -5.03
C ILE A 216 -7.85 -3.94 -5.63
N GLY A 217 -8.83 -4.27 -4.78
CA GLY A 217 -10.08 -4.88 -5.20
C GLY A 217 -10.96 -3.96 -6.06
N ASN A 218 -12.23 -4.33 -6.14
CA ASN A 218 -13.23 -3.62 -6.91
C ASN A 218 -13.71 -2.35 -6.20
N ASN A 219 -14.34 -1.47 -6.98
CA ASN A 219 -15.01 -0.25 -6.53
C ASN A 219 -14.10 0.75 -5.82
N ALA A 220 -12.79 0.72 -6.09
CA ALA A 220 -11.86 1.71 -5.58
C ALA A 220 -12.30 3.13 -5.96
N VAL A 221 -12.32 4.05 -5.00
CA VAL A 221 -12.72 5.43 -5.25
C VAL A 221 -11.72 6.43 -4.71
N VAL A 222 -11.35 7.37 -5.58
CA VAL A 222 -10.42 8.46 -5.29
C VAL A 222 -11.18 9.78 -5.43
N PHE A 223 -11.47 10.43 -4.29
CA PHE A 223 -12.27 11.65 -4.23
C PHE A 223 -11.50 12.84 -3.63
N PHE A 224 -11.66 14.06 -4.16
CA PHE A 224 -11.20 15.31 -3.55
C PHE A 224 -9.70 15.41 -3.26
N LEU A 225 -8.99 16.19 -4.06
CA LEU A 225 -7.63 16.68 -3.76
C LEU A 225 -6.64 15.54 -3.46
N ASN A 226 -6.78 14.39 -4.15
CA ASN A 226 -5.75 13.36 -4.08
C ASN A 226 -4.71 13.57 -5.17
N GLU A 227 -3.51 13.08 -4.88
CA GLU A 227 -2.46 12.89 -5.87
C GLU A 227 -2.20 11.39 -6.00
N VAL A 228 -2.43 10.83 -7.19
CA VAL A 228 -2.31 9.39 -7.42
C VAL A 228 -1.21 9.12 -8.44
N ALA A 229 -0.23 8.29 -8.05
CA ALA A 229 0.79 7.76 -8.95
C ALA A 229 0.68 6.23 -9.00
N ILE A 230 0.42 5.71 -10.21
CA ILE A 230 0.34 4.26 -10.48
C ILE A 230 1.41 3.90 -11.50
N THR A 231 2.35 3.06 -11.09
CA THR A 231 3.46 2.57 -11.93
C THR A 231 3.38 1.06 -12.17
N GLY A 232 2.49 0.36 -11.48
CA GLY A 232 2.31 -1.09 -11.58
C GLY A 232 1.16 -1.58 -10.70
N GLY A 233 1.05 -2.91 -10.56
CA GLY A 233 0.01 -3.57 -9.76
C GLY A 233 -1.27 -3.87 -10.55
N THR A 234 -2.30 -4.31 -9.83
CA THR A 234 -3.62 -4.60 -10.38
C THR A 234 -4.69 -3.84 -9.61
N ILE A 235 -5.60 -3.18 -10.30
CA ILE A 235 -6.78 -2.55 -9.70
C ILE A 235 -8.01 -3.22 -10.31
N GLY A 236 -8.95 -3.63 -9.45
CA GLY A 236 -10.18 -4.30 -9.86
C GLY A 236 -11.14 -3.42 -10.67
N ASN A 237 -12.36 -3.91 -10.82
CA ASN A 237 -13.39 -3.24 -11.61
C ASN A 237 -13.94 -2.00 -10.92
N ASN A 238 -14.55 -1.11 -11.69
CA ASN A 238 -15.28 0.08 -11.22
C ASN A 238 -14.42 1.09 -10.45
N MET A 239 -13.14 1.21 -10.79
CA MET A 239 -12.31 2.29 -10.26
C MET A 239 -12.88 3.63 -10.68
N ARG A 240 -13.06 4.54 -9.71
CA ARG A 240 -13.59 5.88 -9.93
C ARG A 240 -12.60 6.93 -9.46
N VAL A 241 -12.23 7.82 -10.36
CA VAL A 241 -11.38 8.98 -10.07
C VAL A 241 -12.17 10.25 -10.31
N PHE A 242 -12.25 11.13 -9.31
CA PHE A 242 -12.96 12.40 -9.45
C PHE A 242 -12.00 13.51 -9.93
N THR A 243 -12.47 14.39 -10.82
CA THR A 243 -11.72 15.54 -11.43
C THR A 243 -11.28 16.64 -10.45
N SER A 244 -11.33 16.37 -9.15
CA SER A 244 -10.69 17.20 -8.12
C SER A 244 -9.39 16.59 -7.62
N SER A 245 -9.01 15.42 -8.14
CA SER A 245 -7.77 14.70 -7.87
C SER A 245 -6.96 14.63 -9.16
N THR A 246 -5.64 14.51 -9.03
CA THR A 246 -4.77 14.23 -10.18
C THR A 246 -4.34 12.77 -10.15
N ALA A 247 -4.29 12.13 -11.31
CA ALA A 247 -3.80 10.76 -11.45
C ALA A 247 -2.77 10.65 -12.59
N THR A 248 -1.62 10.06 -12.29
CA THR A 248 -0.58 9.69 -13.25
C THR A 248 -0.47 8.17 -13.29
N ILE A 249 -0.78 7.59 -14.44
CA ILE A 249 -0.76 6.15 -14.68
C ILE A 249 0.32 5.86 -15.73
N SER A 250 1.30 5.05 -15.37
CA SER A 250 2.43 4.68 -16.23
C SER A 250 2.62 3.17 -16.38
N GLY A 251 1.73 2.38 -15.77
CA GLY A 251 1.76 0.93 -15.82
C GLY A 251 0.62 0.31 -15.01
N GLY A 252 0.61 -1.03 -14.95
CA GLY A 252 -0.38 -1.81 -14.20
C GLY A 252 -1.53 -2.33 -15.05
N THR A 253 -2.46 -3.03 -14.40
CA THR A 253 -3.67 -3.58 -15.02
C THR A 253 -4.90 -3.07 -14.28
N PHE A 254 -5.83 -2.50 -15.03
CA PHE A 254 -7.10 -1.99 -14.54
C PHE A 254 -8.22 -2.88 -15.06
N GLY A 255 -9.16 -3.24 -14.17
CA GLY A 255 -10.37 -3.95 -14.55
C GLY A 255 -11.32 -3.09 -15.38
N ASP A 256 -12.53 -3.62 -15.58
CA ASP A 256 -13.57 -2.96 -16.35
C ASP A 256 -14.13 -1.73 -15.63
N ASN A 257 -14.76 -0.81 -16.37
CA ASN A 257 -15.45 0.36 -15.84
C ASN A 257 -14.54 1.36 -15.11
N PHE A 258 -13.29 1.53 -15.57
CA PHE A 258 -12.47 2.66 -15.12
C PHE A 258 -13.17 3.98 -15.50
N THR A 259 -13.52 4.77 -14.50
CA THR A 259 -14.37 5.94 -14.69
C THR A 259 -13.72 7.20 -14.12
N ILE A 260 -13.65 8.24 -14.93
CA ILE A 260 -13.31 9.61 -14.53
C ILE A 260 -14.61 10.41 -14.42
N LEU A 261 -14.93 10.86 -13.21
CA LEU A 261 -16.19 11.53 -12.88
C LEU A 261 -15.97 13.02 -12.58
N PRO A 262 -16.92 13.90 -12.96
CA PRO A 262 -16.92 15.25 -12.46
C PRO A 262 -17.04 15.26 -10.93
N HIS A 263 -16.29 16.16 -10.32
CA HIS A 263 -16.64 16.57 -8.98
C HIS A 263 -17.97 17.38 -9.02
N GLY A 264 -18.79 17.25 -7.96
CA GLY A 264 -19.85 18.21 -7.71
C GLY A 264 -19.27 19.64 -7.56
N PRO A 265 -20.09 20.67 -7.31
CA PRO A 265 -19.60 22.05 -7.25
C PRO A 265 -18.34 22.18 -6.37
N ARG A 266 -17.21 22.56 -7.00
CA ARG A 266 -15.90 22.76 -6.38
C ARG A 266 -15.98 23.93 -5.40
N ILE A 267 -15.95 23.65 -4.10
CA ILE A 267 -15.69 24.68 -3.08
C ILE A 267 -14.18 24.84 -3.02
N VAL A 268 -13.63 25.76 -3.83
CA VAL A 268 -12.24 26.18 -3.70
C VAL A 268 -12.09 26.93 -2.38
N SER A 269 -11.41 26.33 -1.42
CA SER A 269 -10.88 27.06 -0.26
C SER A 269 -9.56 27.72 -0.70
N PRO A 270 -9.37 29.03 -0.49
CA PRO A 270 -8.25 29.79 -1.07
C PRO A 270 -6.86 29.53 -0.42
N ASP A 271 -6.69 28.50 0.42
CA ASP A 271 -5.49 28.35 1.27
C ASP A 271 -4.67 27.04 1.05
N SER A 272 -4.76 26.34 -0.08
CA SER A 272 -4.05 25.04 -0.30
C SER A 272 -2.80 25.12 -1.20
N ASP A 273 -1.89 26.04 -0.94
CA ASP A 273 -0.68 26.28 -1.75
C ASP A 273 0.55 25.40 -1.38
N GLU A 274 0.39 24.28 -0.67
CA GLU A 274 1.54 23.45 -0.28
C GLU A 274 1.46 21.97 -0.72
N ALA A 275 2.56 21.57 -1.38
CA ALA A 275 3.19 20.25 -1.46
C ALA A 275 2.77 19.25 -2.58
N SER A 276 3.49 19.30 -3.71
CA SER A 276 4.00 18.08 -4.38
C SER A 276 5.33 18.30 -5.11
N ALA A 277 6.42 17.85 -4.48
CA ALA A 277 7.78 17.97 -5.02
C ALA A 277 8.48 16.60 -5.21
N ALA A 278 7.74 15.49 -5.21
CA ALA A 278 8.33 14.14 -5.15
C ALA A 278 8.16 13.28 -6.41
N PHE A 279 7.46 13.75 -7.46
CA PHE A 279 7.29 12.99 -8.70
C PHE A 279 7.63 13.86 -9.91
N GLU A 280 8.90 13.84 -10.31
CA GLU A 280 9.37 14.40 -11.57
C GLU A 280 9.69 13.25 -12.54
N PRO A 281 8.68 12.62 -13.18
CA PRO A 281 8.95 11.85 -14.39
C PRO A 281 9.48 12.81 -15.48
N PRO A 282 10.15 12.30 -16.52
CA PRO A 282 10.63 13.10 -17.66
C PRO A 282 9.54 13.88 -18.43
N LEU A 283 8.27 13.83 -18.01
CA LEU A 283 7.13 14.55 -18.56
C LEU A 283 6.93 15.97 -18.00
N ALA A 284 7.86 16.52 -17.22
CA ALA A 284 7.78 17.90 -16.74
C ALA A 284 7.53 18.95 -17.86
N ALA A 285 7.91 18.64 -19.11
CA ALA A 285 7.63 19.47 -20.27
C ALA A 285 6.14 19.56 -20.64
N LEU A 286 5.35 18.50 -20.42
CA LEU A 286 3.91 18.48 -20.71
C LEU A 286 3.08 19.21 -19.65
N LYS A 287 3.57 19.26 -18.41
CA LYS A 287 2.90 19.92 -17.28
C LYS A 287 2.94 21.46 -17.36
N GLY A 288 3.80 22.03 -18.22
CA GLY A 288 4.02 23.47 -18.30
C GLY A 288 2.82 24.28 -18.80
N ASP A 289 1.95 23.68 -19.61
CA ASP A 289 0.85 24.39 -20.29
C ASP A 289 -0.53 23.72 -20.17
N LEU A 290 -0.64 22.48 -19.68
CA LEU A 290 -1.91 21.78 -19.53
C LEU A 290 -2.24 21.45 -18.07
N ASP A 291 -3.43 21.87 -17.65
CA ASP A 291 -4.09 21.40 -16.43
C ASP A 291 -4.83 20.09 -16.75
N TYR A 292 -4.30 18.96 -16.28
CA TYR A 292 -4.86 17.63 -16.53
C TYR A 292 -5.35 16.98 -15.24
N ASP A 293 -6.47 16.25 -15.34
CA ASP A 293 -6.98 15.43 -14.24
C ASP A 293 -6.30 14.06 -14.25
N VAL A 294 -6.16 13.47 -15.45
CA VAL A 294 -5.58 12.14 -15.63
C VAL A 294 -4.58 12.12 -16.77
N LEU A 295 -3.39 11.60 -16.50
CA LEU A 295 -2.31 11.36 -17.46
C LEU A 295 -2.04 9.86 -17.54
N ILE A 296 -2.21 9.27 -18.72
CA ILE A 296 -1.97 7.84 -18.96
C ILE A 296 -0.83 7.69 -19.96
N SER A 297 0.22 7.00 -19.53
CA SER A 297 1.44 6.72 -20.31
C SER A 297 1.77 5.23 -20.37
N GLY A 298 0.96 4.38 -19.72
CA GLY A 298 1.14 2.94 -19.75
C GLY A 298 0.02 2.17 -19.07
N GLY A 299 0.17 0.85 -19.04
CA GLY A 299 -0.76 -0.10 -18.44
C GLY A 299 -1.79 -0.68 -19.41
N THR A 300 -2.67 -1.52 -18.89
CA THR A 300 -3.77 -2.15 -19.64
C THR A 300 -5.10 -1.84 -18.96
N PHE A 301 -6.12 -1.52 -19.74
CA PHE A 301 -7.45 -1.19 -19.25
C PHE A 301 -8.44 -2.25 -19.73
N GLY A 302 -9.37 -2.65 -18.85
CA GLY A 302 -10.51 -3.47 -19.21
C GLY A 302 -11.53 -2.71 -20.06
N ASP A 303 -12.69 -3.33 -20.27
CA ASP A 303 -13.74 -2.76 -21.09
C ASP A 303 -14.47 -1.62 -20.35
N ALA A 304 -15.22 -0.81 -21.09
CA ALA A 304 -16.09 0.24 -20.58
C ALA A 304 -15.34 1.36 -19.86
N PHE A 305 -14.27 1.87 -20.45
CA PHE A 305 -13.59 3.09 -19.99
C PHE A 305 -14.51 4.30 -20.14
N LYS A 306 -14.68 5.09 -19.09
CA LYS A 306 -15.62 6.22 -19.09
C LYS A 306 -14.96 7.52 -18.66
N LEU A 307 -15.00 8.52 -19.52
CA LEU A 307 -14.61 9.89 -19.26
C LEU A 307 -15.87 10.78 -19.32
N TYR A 308 -16.43 11.14 -18.17
CA TYR A 308 -17.63 11.97 -18.11
C TYR A 308 -17.33 13.47 -18.23
N GLU A 309 -16.28 13.94 -17.57
CA GLU A 309 -15.79 15.32 -17.60
C GLU A 309 -14.30 15.33 -17.28
N GLY A 310 -13.66 16.48 -17.45
CA GLY A 310 -12.25 16.69 -17.13
C GLY A 310 -11.32 16.59 -18.32
N THR A 311 -10.02 16.56 -18.03
CA THR A 311 -8.95 16.49 -19.03
C THR A 311 -8.18 15.18 -18.89
N LEU A 312 -8.25 14.35 -19.93
CA LEU A 312 -7.45 13.14 -20.09
C LEU A 312 -6.33 13.38 -21.11
N VAL A 313 -5.09 13.05 -20.73
CA VAL A 313 -3.93 13.06 -21.63
C VAL A 313 -3.41 11.63 -21.80
N LEU A 314 -3.35 11.14 -23.04
CA LEU A 314 -2.71 9.87 -23.38
C LEU A 314 -1.33 10.13 -23.98
N VAL A 315 -0.32 9.41 -23.50
CA VAL A 315 1.08 9.57 -23.92
C VAL A 315 1.56 8.28 -24.56
N GLY A 316 1.99 8.35 -25.82
CA GLY A 316 2.31 7.16 -26.60
C GLY A 316 2.81 7.43 -28.00
N SER A 317 2.72 6.42 -28.84
CA SER A 317 3.11 6.40 -30.25
C SER A 317 2.05 5.68 -31.08
N GLU A 318 2.16 5.81 -32.41
CA GLU A 318 1.31 5.10 -33.37
C GLU A 318 -0.20 5.32 -33.10
N PHE A 319 -0.64 6.58 -32.97
CA PHE A 319 -2.07 6.87 -32.77
C PHE A 319 -2.86 6.71 -34.08
N TYR A 320 -3.99 6.02 -34.02
CA TYR A 320 -4.92 5.79 -35.14
C TYR A 320 -6.36 6.15 -34.75
N LEU A 321 -7.13 6.69 -35.71
CA LEU A 321 -8.59 6.83 -35.64
C LEU A 321 -9.22 5.93 -36.69
N ASP A 322 -10.06 4.99 -36.28
CA ASP A 322 -10.68 3.98 -37.14
C ASP A 322 -9.65 3.24 -38.02
N GLY A 323 -8.46 2.99 -37.47
CA GLY A 323 -7.34 2.34 -38.16
C GLY A 323 -6.57 3.24 -39.13
N ILE A 324 -6.90 4.54 -39.22
CA ILE A 324 -6.18 5.53 -40.03
C ILE A 324 -5.19 6.29 -39.13
N PRO A 325 -3.89 6.36 -39.48
CA PRO A 325 -2.91 7.11 -38.68
C PRO A 325 -3.29 8.58 -38.52
N ILE A 326 -3.12 9.13 -37.31
CA ILE A 326 -3.23 10.57 -37.07
C ILE A 326 -1.92 11.23 -37.49
N GLU A 327 -1.95 12.00 -38.59
CA GLU A 327 -0.77 12.70 -39.10
C GLU A 327 -0.57 14.07 -38.40
N GLY A 328 0.67 14.56 -38.41
CA GLY A 328 0.97 15.93 -37.97
C GLY A 328 1.07 16.13 -36.45
N LEU A 329 1.15 15.04 -35.68
CA LEU A 329 1.42 15.12 -34.25
C LEU A 329 2.83 15.68 -34.00
N GLY A 330 2.92 16.74 -33.21
CA GLY A 330 4.18 17.27 -32.72
C GLY A 330 4.77 16.35 -31.65
N LEU A 331 6.10 16.21 -31.61
CA LEU A 331 6.76 15.50 -30.52
C LEU A 331 6.59 16.29 -29.22
N GLU A 332 6.04 15.63 -28.19
CA GLU A 332 5.79 16.20 -26.86
C GLU A 332 4.83 17.40 -26.84
N GLU A 333 4.15 17.69 -27.96
CA GLU A 333 3.10 18.71 -28.03
C GLU A 333 1.73 18.03 -27.94
N PRO A 334 0.89 18.36 -26.94
CA PRO A 334 -0.46 17.85 -26.85
C PRO A 334 -1.30 18.22 -28.08
N PHE A 335 -1.98 17.23 -28.64
CA PHE A 335 -2.97 17.40 -29.70
C PHE A 335 -4.36 17.09 -29.14
N GLU A 336 -5.26 18.08 -29.21
CA GLU A 336 -6.65 17.91 -28.77
C GLU A 336 -7.43 17.07 -29.79
N LEU A 337 -8.05 15.99 -29.33
CA LEU A 337 -8.86 15.11 -30.14
C LEU A 337 -10.35 15.44 -29.97
N THR A 338 -10.96 15.97 -31.03
CA THR A 338 -12.36 16.45 -31.00
C THR A 338 -13.35 15.45 -31.61
N GLU A 339 -12.84 14.46 -32.33
CA GLU A 339 -13.60 13.38 -32.95
C GLU A 339 -14.27 12.51 -31.89
N ARG A 340 -15.48 12.05 -32.20
CA ARG A 340 -16.31 11.19 -31.36
C ARG A 340 -17.00 10.13 -32.22
N ASP A 341 -17.47 9.08 -31.57
CA ASP A 341 -18.11 7.92 -32.21
C ASP A 341 -17.17 7.23 -33.23
N VAL A 342 -15.87 7.21 -32.90
CA VAL A 342 -14.76 6.57 -33.63
C VAL A 342 -13.92 5.74 -32.65
N THR A 343 -13.15 4.77 -33.15
CA THR A 343 -12.20 4.02 -32.33
C THR A 343 -10.83 4.71 -32.36
N LEU A 344 -10.36 5.18 -31.20
CA LEU A 344 -8.98 5.63 -31.00
C LEU A 344 -8.12 4.45 -30.54
N SER A 345 -6.98 4.23 -31.19
CA SER A 345 -6.05 3.17 -30.81
C SER A 345 -4.61 3.62 -30.94
N GLY A 346 -3.69 2.89 -30.30
CA GLY A 346 -2.26 3.11 -30.43
C GLY A 346 -1.44 2.31 -29.44
N VAL A 347 -0.21 2.77 -29.19
CA VAL A 347 0.72 2.15 -28.24
C VAL A 347 1.11 3.19 -27.20
N LEU A 348 0.90 2.92 -25.91
CA LEU A 348 1.30 3.81 -24.82
C LEU A 348 2.83 3.85 -24.67
N GLN A 349 3.36 4.83 -23.94
CA GLN A 349 4.80 5.02 -23.76
C GLN A 349 5.53 3.81 -23.15
N ASP A 350 4.86 2.99 -22.33
CA ASP A 350 5.42 1.73 -21.80
C ASP A 350 5.40 0.56 -22.81
N GLY A 351 4.85 0.78 -24.01
CA GLY A 351 4.72 -0.20 -25.07
C GLY A 351 3.41 -1.01 -25.05
N SER A 352 2.50 -0.76 -24.11
CA SER A 352 1.21 -1.45 -24.08
C SER A 352 0.29 -0.95 -25.20
N PRO A 353 -0.40 -1.85 -25.93
CA PRO A 353 -1.40 -1.43 -26.90
C PRO A 353 -2.68 -0.98 -26.17
N PHE A 354 -3.41 -0.02 -26.74
CA PHE A 354 -4.73 0.39 -26.27
C PHE A 354 -5.71 0.60 -27.43
N SER A 355 -7.00 0.51 -27.13
CA SER A 355 -8.11 0.79 -28.03
C SER A 355 -9.31 1.28 -27.22
N PHE A 356 -9.83 2.47 -27.53
CA PHE A 356 -10.99 3.06 -26.89
C PHE A 356 -12.03 3.46 -27.93
N ASP A 357 -13.29 3.10 -27.72
CA ASP A 357 -14.40 3.61 -28.52
C ASP A 357 -14.87 4.96 -27.96
N LEU A 358 -14.66 6.04 -28.71
CA LEU A 358 -14.95 7.41 -28.28
C LEU A 358 -16.45 7.76 -28.33
N ASN A 359 -17.31 6.88 -27.85
CA ASN A 359 -18.76 7.02 -27.93
C ASN A 359 -19.23 8.30 -27.20
N SER A 360 -19.98 9.14 -27.91
CA SER A 360 -20.58 10.37 -27.38
C SER A 360 -21.84 10.14 -26.54
N THR A 361 -22.36 8.90 -26.56
CA THR A 361 -23.56 8.49 -25.81
C THR A 361 -23.21 7.36 -24.87
N SER A 362 -23.52 7.53 -23.58
CA SER A 362 -23.25 6.52 -22.55
C SER A 362 -24.15 5.30 -22.75
N VAL A 363 -23.56 4.16 -23.05
CA VAL A 363 -24.22 2.84 -23.10
C VAL A 363 -23.54 1.92 -22.08
N ASP A 364 -24.33 1.09 -21.40
CA ASP A 364 -23.79 0.15 -20.41
C ASP A 364 -22.80 -0.82 -21.06
N ASN A 365 -21.67 -1.06 -20.37
CA ASN A 365 -20.55 -1.90 -20.80
C ASN A 365 -19.82 -1.46 -22.08
N ASN A 366 -20.07 -0.24 -22.57
CA ASN A 366 -19.27 0.36 -23.62
C ASN A 366 -18.41 1.49 -23.05
N ASP A 367 -17.34 1.80 -23.77
CA ASP A 367 -16.57 3.00 -23.53
C ASP A 367 -17.44 4.24 -23.74
N TYR A 368 -17.17 5.31 -23.00
CA TYR A 368 -17.91 6.56 -23.10
C TYR A 368 -16.98 7.75 -22.92
N PHE A 369 -17.06 8.71 -23.84
CA PHE A 369 -16.29 9.95 -23.81
C PHE A 369 -17.25 11.11 -24.01
N SER A 370 -17.57 11.80 -22.93
CA SER A 370 -18.47 12.94 -22.95
C SER A 370 -18.01 13.98 -23.98
N PRO A 371 -18.93 14.57 -24.76
CA PRO A 371 -18.61 15.73 -25.60
C PRO A 371 -18.04 16.92 -24.82
N ASP A 372 -18.33 17.02 -23.52
CA ASP A 372 -17.85 18.08 -22.64
C ASP A 372 -16.47 17.79 -22.01
N ALA A 373 -15.94 16.58 -22.19
CA ALA A 373 -14.61 16.22 -21.72
C ALA A 373 -13.52 16.54 -22.76
N SER A 374 -12.34 16.95 -22.27
CA SER A 374 -11.17 17.21 -23.10
C SER A 374 -10.28 15.98 -23.17
N LEU A 375 -9.94 15.55 -24.38
CA LEU A 375 -9.06 14.42 -24.63
C LEU A 375 -7.87 14.92 -25.44
N TYR A 376 -6.67 14.75 -24.91
CA TYR A 376 -5.43 15.06 -25.59
C TYR A 376 -4.61 13.79 -25.81
N ILE A 377 -3.88 13.76 -26.90
CA ILE A 377 -2.82 12.78 -27.14
C ILE A 377 -1.49 13.52 -27.26
N ALA A 378 -0.43 12.96 -26.68
CA ALA A 378 0.92 13.49 -26.77
C ALA A 378 1.83 12.41 -27.35
N GLN A 379 2.42 12.70 -28.50
CA GLN A 379 3.34 11.75 -29.14
C GLN A 379 4.71 11.81 -28.45
N VAL A 380 5.17 10.66 -27.97
CA VAL A 380 6.57 10.48 -27.58
C VAL A 380 7.32 9.82 -28.73
N PRO A 381 8.63 10.08 -28.86
CA PRO A 381 9.45 9.30 -29.77
C PRO A 381 9.23 7.81 -29.45
N GLU A 382 9.02 6.99 -30.49
CA GLU A 382 9.11 5.54 -30.31
C GLU A 382 10.38 5.27 -29.48
N PRO A 383 10.35 4.37 -28.48
CA PRO A 383 11.52 4.01 -27.72
C PRO A 383 12.53 3.45 -28.73
N GLN A 384 13.36 4.35 -29.26
CA GLN A 384 14.22 4.03 -30.38
C GLN A 384 15.04 2.84 -29.91
N ALA A 385 15.25 1.88 -30.81
CA ALA A 385 15.97 0.64 -30.53
C ALA A 385 17.31 0.83 -29.77
N LEU A 386 17.83 2.05 -29.64
CA LEU A 386 18.82 2.51 -28.66
C LEU A 386 18.71 1.90 -27.25
N ALA A 387 17.52 1.78 -26.64
CA ALA A 387 17.40 1.11 -25.33
C ALA A 387 17.70 -0.41 -25.43
N LEU A 388 17.29 -1.04 -26.54
CA LEU A 388 17.64 -2.43 -26.88
C LEU A 388 19.14 -2.58 -27.22
N PHE A 389 19.77 -1.57 -27.84
CA PHE A 389 21.20 -1.59 -28.15
C PHE A 389 22.06 -1.46 -26.89
N VAL A 390 21.65 -0.67 -25.90
CA VAL A 390 22.41 -0.51 -24.65
C VAL A 390 22.35 -1.78 -23.80
N SER A 391 21.19 -2.45 -23.71
CA SER A 391 21.05 -3.71 -22.97
C SER A 391 21.79 -4.87 -23.64
N THR A 392 21.70 -5.00 -24.97
CA THR A 392 22.46 -6.02 -25.72
C THR A 392 23.97 -5.77 -25.72
N ALA A 393 24.42 -4.51 -25.77
CA ALA A 393 25.83 -4.16 -25.64
C ALA A 393 26.38 -4.46 -24.23
N LEU A 394 25.63 -4.15 -23.17
CA LEU A 394 26.01 -4.50 -21.79
C LEU A 394 26.03 -6.01 -21.58
N LEU A 395 25.06 -6.76 -22.12
CA LEU A 395 25.05 -8.22 -22.06
C LEU A 395 26.24 -8.83 -22.82
N ALA A 396 26.61 -8.27 -23.98
CA ALA A 396 27.80 -8.69 -24.72
C ALA A 396 29.11 -8.40 -23.96
N ILE A 397 29.19 -7.31 -23.20
CA ILE A 397 30.35 -7.00 -22.34
C ILE A 397 30.44 -7.96 -21.15
N VAL A 398 29.32 -8.32 -20.51
CA VAL A 398 29.28 -9.31 -19.42
C VAL A 398 29.66 -10.72 -19.92
N LEU A 399 29.21 -11.12 -21.12
CA LEU A 399 29.58 -12.40 -21.71
C LEU A 399 31.05 -12.43 -22.15
N ARG A 400 31.59 -11.33 -22.67
CA ARG A 400 33.00 -11.23 -23.09
C ARG A 400 33.96 -11.25 -21.89
N THR A 401 33.58 -10.67 -20.76
CA THR A 401 34.39 -10.71 -19.52
C THR A 401 34.39 -12.09 -18.85
N ARG A 402 33.35 -12.91 -19.04
CA ARG A 402 33.35 -14.33 -18.61
C ARG A 402 34.28 -15.22 -19.45
N GLN A 403 34.37 -14.99 -20.77
CA GLN A 403 35.28 -15.77 -21.62
C GLN A 403 36.77 -15.47 -21.41
N LEU A 404 37.11 -14.31 -20.86
CA LEU A 404 38.51 -13.94 -20.55
C LEU A 404 39.00 -14.45 -19.17
N ARG A 405 38.16 -15.19 -18.43
CA ARG A 405 38.49 -15.75 -17.10
C ARG A 405 38.50 -17.29 -17.05
N CYS A 406 38.41 -17.97 -18.20
CA CYS A 406 38.75 -19.38 -18.36
C CYS A 406 40.03 -19.47 -19.19
#